data_AF-A0A269Z074-F1
#
_entry.id   AF-A0A269Z074-F1
#
_cell.length_a   1.000
_cell.length_b   1.000
_cell.length_c   1.000
_cell.angle_alpha   90.00
_cell.angle_beta   90.00
_cell.angle_gamma   90.00
#
_symmetry.space_group_name_H-M   'P 1'
#
loop_
_entity.id
_entity.type
_entity.pdbx_description
1 polymer ?
#
loop_
_entity_poly.entity_id
_entity_poly.type
_entity_poly.pdbx_seq_one_letter_code
_entity_poly.pdbx_strand_id
1 'polypeptide(L)'
;QFKPIDDANPYLGEIGEIEYVDEVKLEFMISYQQQQLTEKAIHQYHPYETPVYDFIELTKEGSYGLGIIGELNEPMNIEDFVS
;
A
#
# COMPACT_ATOMS: atom_id res chain seq x y z
N GLN A 1 6.74 21.17 -5.96
CA GLN A 1 6.58 22.24 -6.97
C GLN A 1 5.65 21.72 -8.05
N PHE A 2 4.66 22.50 -8.46
CA PHE A 2 3.79 22.13 -9.58
C PHE A 2 3.40 23.38 -10.38
N LYS A 3 2.99 23.17 -11.63
CA LYS A 3 2.53 24.24 -12.52
C LYS A 3 1.12 23.88 -13.00
N PRO A 4 0.07 24.58 -12.55
CA PRO A 4 -1.25 24.42 -13.14
C PRO A 4 -1.21 24.81 -14.62
N ILE A 5 -1.80 23.98 -15.48
CA ILE A 5 -1.90 24.20 -16.93
C ILE A 5 -3.29 24.72 -17.30
N ASP A 6 -3.44 25.24 -18.52
CA ASP A 6 -4.73 25.73 -19.02
C ASP A 6 -5.83 24.66 -18.85
N ASP A 7 -7.01 25.08 -18.39
CA ASP A 7 -8.16 24.28 -17.91
C ASP A 7 -8.04 23.60 -16.52
N ALA A 8 -6.91 23.75 -15.79
CA ALA A 8 -6.84 23.26 -14.41
C ALA A 8 -7.68 24.11 -13.44
N ASN A 9 -8.34 23.49 -12.46
CA ASN A 9 -8.98 24.18 -11.33
C ASN A 9 -8.17 23.94 -10.04
N PRO A 10 -7.00 24.59 -9.88
CA PRO A 10 -6.08 24.29 -8.81
C PRO A 10 -6.66 24.65 -7.44
N TYR A 11 -6.47 23.76 -6.46
CA TYR A 11 -6.76 24.06 -5.06
C TYR A 11 -5.81 25.13 -4.49
N LEU A 12 -4.61 25.25 -5.05
CA LEU A 12 -3.57 26.22 -4.66
C LEU A 12 -2.76 26.66 -5.90
N GLY A 13 -2.40 27.95 -6.00
CA GLY A 13 -1.56 28.51 -7.07
C GLY A 13 -2.33 29.15 -8.24
N GLU A 14 -1.60 29.87 -9.09
CA GLU A 14 -2.15 30.54 -10.30
C GLU A 14 -1.81 29.77 -11.59
N ILE A 15 -2.73 29.80 -12.56
CA ILE A 15 -2.56 29.13 -13.85
C ILE A 15 -1.34 29.71 -14.58
N GLY A 16 -0.43 28.84 -15.03
CA GLY A 16 0.74 29.25 -15.80
C GLY A 16 1.99 29.59 -14.96
N GLU A 17 1.87 29.74 -13.64
CA GLU A 17 2.98 30.00 -12.72
C GLU A 17 3.49 28.70 -12.05
N ILE A 18 4.78 28.67 -11.69
CA ILE A 18 5.38 27.53 -10.97
C ILE A 18 5.26 27.79 -9.48
N GLU A 19 4.45 26.98 -8.82
CA GLU A 19 4.18 27.14 -7.40
C GLU A 19 5.01 26.18 -6.55
N TYR A 20 5.63 26.75 -5.52
CA TYR A 20 6.43 26.04 -4.53
C TYR A 20 5.59 25.86 -3.27
N VAL A 21 5.18 24.62 -3.01
CA VAL A 21 4.37 24.24 -1.86
C VAL A 21 5.17 23.26 -1.01
N ASP A 22 5.12 23.44 0.30
CA ASP A 22 5.62 22.46 1.25
C ASP A 22 4.69 21.23 1.23
N GLU A 23 5.15 20.15 0.60
CA GLU A 23 4.41 18.90 0.48
C GLU A 23 4.80 17.93 1.60
N VAL A 24 3.83 17.12 2.03
CA VAL A 24 4.06 16.02 2.97
C VAL A 24 4.03 14.71 2.20
N LYS A 25 5.14 13.94 2.27
CA LYS A 25 5.18 12.57 1.75
C LYS A 25 4.56 11.62 2.77
N LEU A 26 3.45 10.98 2.40
CA LEU A 26 2.80 9.95 3.21
C LEU A 26 3.17 8.56 2.69
N GLU A 27 3.63 7.68 3.58
CA GLU A 27 4.02 6.30 3.24
C GLU A 27 3.34 5.32 4.20
N PHE A 28 2.67 4.31 3.65
CA PHE A 28 2.01 3.25 4.42
C PHE A 28 1.92 1.96 3.60
N MET A 29 1.71 0.83 4.28
CA MET A 29 1.55 -0.47 3.64
C MET A 29 0.08 -0.81 3.45
N ILE A 30 -0.24 -1.48 2.35
CA ILE A 30 -1.54 -2.06 2.06
C ILE A 30 -1.38 -3.53 1.64
N SER A 31 -2.43 -4.33 1.78
CA SER A 31 -2.46 -5.64 1.13
C SER A 31 -2.74 -5.49 -0.37
N TYR A 32 -2.33 -6.47 -1.17
CA TYR A 32 -2.56 -6.47 -2.62
C TYR A 32 -4.05 -6.25 -2.98
N GLN A 33 -4.95 -6.87 -2.20
CA GLN A 33 -6.40 -6.76 -2.42
C GLN A 33 -6.95 -5.35 -2.15
N GLN A 34 -6.24 -4.52 -1.39
CA GLN A 34 -6.65 -3.17 -1.04
C GLN A 34 -6.24 -2.12 -2.08
N GLN A 35 -5.49 -2.49 -3.14
CA GLN A 35 -4.96 -1.53 -4.10
C GLN A 35 -6.05 -0.66 -4.75
N GLN A 36 -7.11 -1.28 -5.30
CA GLN A 36 -8.21 -0.54 -5.93
C GLN A 36 -9.01 0.31 -4.94
N LEU A 37 -9.17 -0.17 -3.70
CA LEU A 37 -9.84 0.60 -2.65
C LEU A 37 -9.03 1.84 -2.28
N THR A 38 -7.70 1.67 -2.15
CA THR A 38 -6.77 2.73 -1.81
C THR A 38 -6.72 3.81 -2.89
N GLU A 39 -6.65 3.40 -4.16
CA GLU A 39 -6.69 4.32 -5.30
C GLU A 39 -7.98 5.17 -5.30
N LYS A 40 -9.14 4.54 -5.13
CA LYS A 40 -10.42 5.27 -5.04
C LYS A 40 -10.45 6.25 -3.87
N ALA A 41 -9.90 5.86 -2.71
CA ALA A 41 -9.84 6.74 -1.55
C ALA A 41 -8.92 7.94 -1.79
N ILE A 42 -7.77 7.75 -2.43
CA ILE A 42 -6.87 8.84 -2.82
C ILE A 42 -7.63 9.83 -3.72
N HIS A 43 -8.25 9.37 -4.81
CA HIS A 43 -8.99 10.25 -5.72
C HIS A 43 -10.18 10.96 -5.06
N GLN A 44 -10.85 10.32 -4.10
CA GLN A 44 -12.01 10.89 -3.43
C GLN A 44 -11.65 11.96 -2.39
N TYR A 45 -10.53 11.79 -1.67
CA TYR A 45 -10.21 12.61 -0.50
C TYR A 45 -8.98 13.49 -0.68
N HIS A 46 -8.17 13.28 -1.71
CA HIS A 46 -7.01 14.11 -1.95
C HIS A 46 -7.44 15.53 -2.41
N PRO A 47 -6.83 16.61 -1.88
CA PRO A 47 -7.22 17.98 -2.22
C PRO A 47 -7.03 18.35 -3.69
N TYR A 48 -6.05 17.74 -4.35
CA TYR A 48 -5.71 18.00 -5.74
C TYR A 48 -6.52 17.11 -6.69
N GLU A 49 -6.94 17.71 -7.81
CA GLU A 49 -7.66 17.02 -8.90
C GLU A 49 -6.84 15.89 -9.53
N THR A 50 -5.52 16.10 -9.68
CA THR A 50 -4.58 15.06 -10.14
C THR A 50 -3.59 14.75 -9.02
N PRO A 51 -3.91 13.81 -8.10
CA PRO A 51 -3.00 13.41 -7.04
C PRO A 51 -1.79 12.64 -7.58
N VAL A 52 -0.63 12.83 -6.95
CA VAL A 52 0.60 12.08 -7.24
C VAL A 52 0.80 11.02 -6.18
N TYR A 53 0.86 9.75 -6.59
CA TYR A 53 1.09 8.60 -5.70
C TYR A 53 1.78 7.46 -6.46
N ASP A 54 2.50 6.61 -5.74
CA ASP A 54 3.16 5.42 -6.27
C ASP A 54 2.75 4.18 -5.49
N PHE A 55 2.47 3.07 -6.19
CA PHE A 55 2.38 1.75 -5.57
C PHE A 55 3.72 1.03 -5.75
N ILE A 56 4.43 0.82 -4.65
CA ILE A 56 5.70 0.10 -4.64
C ILE A 56 5.44 -1.34 -4.18
N GLU A 57 5.65 -2.31 -5.07
CA GLU A 57 5.48 -3.72 -4.73
C GLU A 57 6.57 -4.18 -3.75
N LEU A 58 6.13 -4.78 -2.64
CA LEU A 58 7.02 -5.40 -1.66
C LEU A 58 6.76 -6.90 -1.65
N THR A 59 7.67 -7.65 -2.24
CA THR A 59 7.64 -9.11 -2.20
C THR A 59 8.16 -9.59 -0.85
N LYS A 60 7.35 -10.37 -0.14
CA LYS A 60 7.75 -11.10 1.07
C LYS A 60 7.56 -12.59 0.80
N GLU A 61 8.48 -13.41 1.29
CA GLU A 61 8.23 -14.85 1.35
C GLU A 61 7.05 -15.08 2.29
N GLY A 62 6.00 -15.68 1.75
CA GLY A 62 4.83 -16.03 2.54
C GLY A 62 5.11 -17.20 3.46
N SER A 63 4.51 -17.21 4.64
CA SER A 63 4.54 -18.35 5.56
C SER A 63 3.56 -19.47 5.18
N TYR A 64 3.19 -19.56 3.90
CA TYR A 64 2.26 -20.57 3.39
C TYR A 64 3.02 -21.65 2.64
N GLY A 65 2.68 -22.90 2.92
CA GLY A 65 3.29 -24.07 2.33
C GLY A 65 2.36 -25.27 2.48
N LEU A 66 2.66 -26.36 1.77
CA LEU A 66 1.93 -27.61 1.92
C LEU A 66 2.56 -28.42 3.06
N GLY A 67 1.73 -28.76 4.04
CA GLY A 67 2.14 -29.54 5.20
C GLY A 67 2.68 -28.69 6.35
N ILE A 68 2.77 -29.33 7.52
CA ILE A 68 3.30 -28.75 8.75
C ILE A 68 4.25 -29.80 9.32
N ILE A 69 5.43 -29.36 9.75
CA ILE A 69 6.35 -30.17 10.55
C ILE A 69 6.39 -29.53 11.93
N GLY A 70 6.28 -30.34 12.98
CA GLY A 70 6.34 -29.90 14.36
C GLY A 70 6.95 -30.99 15.25
N GLU A 71 7.31 -30.58 16.46
CA GLU A 71 7.84 -31.47 17.48
C GLU A 71 6.76 -31.76 18.51
N LEU A 72 6.77 -32.96 19.09
CA LEU A 72 5.89 -33.31 20.20
C LEU A 72 6.40 -32.63 21.48
N ASN A 73 5.47 -32.24 22.35
CA ASN A 73 5.83 -31.67 23.66
C ASN A 73 6.65 -32.64 24.52
N GLU A 74 6.36 -33.94 24.41
CA GLU A 74 7.07 -35.02 25.08
C GLU A 74 7.33 -36.17 24.10
N PRO A 75 8.49 -36.87 24.18
CA PRO A 75 8.75 -38.05 23.36
C PRO A 75 7.75 -39.18 23.65
N MET A 76 7.21 -39.79 22.60
CA MET A 76 6.36 -40.99 22.69
C MET A 76 6.79 -42.04 21.68
N ASN A 77 6.37 -43.29 21.91
CA ASN A 77 6.60 -44.38 20.98
C ASN A 77 5.66 -44.25 19.74
N ILE A 78 5.90 -45.06 18.71
CA ILE A 78 5.10 -45.02 17.48
C ILE A 78 3.66 -45.51 17.72
N GLU A 79 3.47 -46.50 18.60
CA GLU A 79 2.16 -47.10 18.88
C GLU A 79 1.19 -46.08 19.47
N ASP A 80 1.64 -45.30 20.44
CA ASP A 80 0.90 -44.22 21.11
C ASP A 80 0.66 -43.01 20.18
N PHE A 81 1.51 -42.81 19.16
CA PHE A 81 1.38 -41.70 18.22
C PHE A 81 0.35 -41.94 17.11
N VAL A 82 0.16 -43.20 16.69
CA VAL A 82 -0.74 -43.57 15.57
C VAL A 82 -2.13 -44.05 16.01
N SER A 83 -2.36 -44.22 17.32
CA SER A 83 -3.65 -44.58 17.92
C SER A 83 -4.61 -43.40 18.00
#